data_AF-A0A7K0QTB9-F1
#
_entry.id   AF-A0A7K0QTB9-F1
#
_cell.length_a   1.000
_cell.length_b   1.000
_cell.length_c   1.000
_cell.angle_alpha   90.00
_cell.angle_beta   90.00
_cell.angle_gamma   90.00
#
_symmetry.space_group_name_H-M   'P 1'
#
loop_
_entity.id
_entity.type
_entity.pdbx_description
1 polymer ?
#
loop_
_entity_poly.entity_id
_entity_poly.type
_entity_poly.pdbx_seq_one_letter_code
_entity_poly.pdbx_strand_id
1 'polypeptide(L)' 'MTAQSNGERKLLRIEARNAETPIERKPEWIKTRARTGPEFLSLQALVKREGLHTVCQEAGCPNIY' A
#
# COMPACT_ATOMS: atom_id res chain seq x y z
N MET A 1 -7.06 -25.00 -12.21
CA MET A 1 -5.66 -24.53 -12.12
C MET A 1 -5.37 -23.72 -13.35
N THR A 2 -5.42 -22.39 -13.26
CA THR A 2 -5.16 -21.49 -14.39
C THR A 2 -3.67 -21.49 -14.72
N ALA A 3 -3.32 -21.73 -15.99
CA ALA A 3 -1.93 -21.64 -16.44
C ALA A 3 -1.51 -20.17 -16.43
N GLN A 4 -0.52 -19.83 -15.60
CA GLN A 4 0.04 -18.47 -15.53
C GLN A 4 0.64 -18.05 -16.88
N SER A 5 0.42 -16.80 -17.25
CA SER A 5 0.96 -16.24 -18.49
C SER A 5 2.48 -16.09 -18.40
N ASN A 6 3.16 -16.07 -19.56
CA ASN A 6 4.62 -15.85 -19.60
C ASN A 6 5.03 -14.50 -18.98
N GLY A 7 4.13 -13.51 -19.00
CA GLY A 7 4.34 -12.21 -18.36
C GLY A 7 4.37 -12.32 -16.83
N GLU A 8 3.41 -13.03 -16.23
CA GLU A 8 3.34 -13.25 -14.78
C GLU A 8 4.58 -13.98 -14.26
N ARG A 9 5.03 -15.03 -14.97
CA ARG A 9 6.27 -15.76 -14.62
C ARG A 9 7.50 -14.87 -14.66
N LYS A 10 7.56 -13.93 -15.60
CA LYS A 10 8.66 -12.97 -15.71
C LYS A 10 8.68 -12.01 -14.50
N LEU A 11 7.52 -11.52 -14.06
CA LEU A 11 7.41 -10.62 -12.91
C LEU A 11 7.77 -11.33 -11.59
N LEU A 12 7.27 -12.56 -11.39
CA LEU A 12 7.61 -13.37 -10.21
C LEU A 12 9.12 -13.57 -10.04
N ARG A 13 9.85 -13.79 -11.15
CA ARG A 13 11.32 -13.89 -11.11
C ARG A 13 11.99 -12.57 -10.69
N ILE A 14 11.44 -11.43 -11.10
CA ILE A 14 11.97 -10.10 -10.73
C ILE A 14 11.69 -9.83 -9.25
N GLU A 15 10.48 -10.13 -8.77
CA GLU A 15 10.11 -9.98 -7.36
C GLU A 15 10.98 -10.84 -6.44
N ALA A 16 11.24 -12.10 -6.83
CA ALA A 16 12.15 -12.99 -6.11
C ALA A 16 13.56 -12.38 -6.00
N ARG A 17 14.09 -11.85 -7.10
CA ARG A 17 15.40 -11.17 -7.09
C ARG A 17 15.38 -9.87 -6.28
N ASN A 18 14.30 -9.09 -6.32
CA ASN A 18 14.18 -7.87 -5.52
C ASN A 18 14.21 -8.18 -4.02
N ALA A 19 13.62 -9.30 -3.60
CA ALA A 19 13.60 -9.75 -2.21
C ALA A 19 14.97 -10.21 -1.67
N GLU A 20 15.95 -10.48 -2.54
CA GLU A 20 17.34 -10.76 -2.15
C GLU A 20 18.04 -9.50 -1.61
N THR A 21 17.59 -8.31 -2.01
CA THR A 21 18.05 -7.04 -1.45
C THR A 21 17.31 -6.76 -0.14
N PRO A 22 18.01 -6.63 1.00
CA PRO A 22 17.36 -6.30 2.27
C PRO A 22 16.68 -4.94 2.22
N ILE A 23 15.51 -4.82 2.86
CA ILE A 23 14.78 -3.55 2.97
C ILE A 23 15.65 -2.51 3.67
N GLU A 24 15.85 -1.37 3.02
CA GLU A 24 16.66 -0.29 3.58
C GLU A 24 15.96 0.39 4.77
N ARG A 25 16.77 0.83 5.74
CA ARG A 25 16.27 1.66 6.83
C ARG A 25 15.88 3.03 6.25
N LYS A 26 14.65 3.45 6.53
CA LYS A 26 14.19 4.80 6.18
C LYS A 26 15.06 5.86 6.87
N PRO A 27 15.48 6.93 6.17
CA PRO A 27 16.24 8.02 6.77
C PRO A 27 15.41 8.80 7.78
N GLU A 28 16.08 9.50 8.70
CA GLU A 28 15.45 10.16 9.85
C GLU A 28 14.42 11.26 9.49
N TRP A 29 14.42 11.77 8.26
CA TRP A 29 13.45 12.75 7.78
C TRP A 29 12.16 12.14 7.20
N ILE A 30 12.13 10.84 6.86
CA ILE A 30 10.92 10.16 6.38
C ILE A 30 10.14 9.63 7.59
N LYS A 31 9.28 10.49 8.14
CA LYS A 31 8.44 10.21 9.32
C LYS A 31 7.01 10.66 9.06
N THR A 32 6.05 9.80 9.38
CA THR A 32 4.62 10.13 9.32
C THR A 32 4.20 10.90 10.56
N ARG A 33 3.39 11.95 10.38
CA ARG A 33 2.67 12.63 11.47
C ARG A 33 1.24 12.08 11.50
N ALA A 34 1.01 11.03 12.28
CA ALA A 34 -0.33 10.44 12.39
C ALA A 34 -1.23 11.32 13.27
N ARG A 35 -2.37 11.76 12.73
CA ARG A 35 -3.43 12.46 13.46
C ARG A 35 -4.78 11.84 13.15
N THR A 36 -5.14 10.80 13.88
CA THR A 36 -6.42 10.10 13.68
C THR A 36 -7.57 10.86 14.33
N GLY A 37 -7.93 12.01 13.75
CA GLY A 37 -9.02 12.87 14.20
C GLY A 37 -10.41 12.38 13.81
N PRO A 38 -11.49 13.00 14.35
CA PRO A 38 -12.86 12.66 14.00
C PRO A 38 -13.15 12.82 12.50
N GLU A 39 -12.47 13.74 11.81
CA GLU A 39 -12.60 13.99 10.37
C GLU A 39 -12.12 12.79 9.56
N PHE A 40 -10.93 12.27 9.88
CA PHE A 40 -10.38 11.07 9.25
C PHE A 40 -11.30 9.86 9.45
N LEU A 41 -11.77 9.64 10.68
CA LEU A 41 -12.68 8.55 11.00
C LEU A 41 -14.02 8.69 10.26
N SER A 42 -14.55 9.90 10.13
CA SER A 42 -15.78 10.18 9.39
C SER A 42 -15.63 9.85 7.91
N LEU A 43 -14.48 10.21 7.31
CA LEU A 43 -14.19 9.96 5.90
C LEU A 43 -14.00 8.46 5.65
N GLN A 44 -13.26 7.77 6.52
CA GLN A 44 -13.10 6.32 6.44
C GLN A 44 -14.44 5.59 6.54
N ALA A 45 -15.33 6.02 7.46
CA ALA A 45 -16.66 5.44 7.62
C ALA A 45 -17.55 5.70 6.39
N LEU A 46 -17.48 6.91 5.81
CA LEU A 46 -18.16 7.25 4.57
C LEU A 46 -17.71 6.34 3.43
N VAL A 47 -16.41 6.27 3.15
CA VAL A 47 -15.84 5.43 2.07
C VAL A 47 -16.30 3.98 2.21
N LYS A 48 -16.24 3.43 3.43
CA LYS A 48 -16.69 2.06 3.71
C LYS A 48 -18.19 1.87 3.48
N ARG A 49 -19.02 2.81 3.95
CA ARG A 49 -20.49 2.72 3.83
C ARG A 49 -20.95 2.77 2.38
N GLU A 50 -20.30 3.61 1.57
CA GLU A 50 -20.64 3.76 0.15
C GLU A 50 -20.01 2.66 -0.73
N GLY A 51 -19.26 1.72 -0.15
CA GLY A 51 -18.57 0.66 -0.90
C GLY A 51 -17.50 1.20 -1.86
N LEU A 52 -16.88 2.33 -1.50
CA LEU A 52 -15.87 3.00 -2.32
C LEU A 52 -14.45 2.57 -1.91
N HIS A 53 -13.52 2.78 -2.84
CA HIS A 53 -12.09 2.59 -2.61
C HIS A 53 -11.35 3.91 -2.86
N THR A 54 -10.28 4.13 -2.11
CA THR A 54 -9.40 5.29 -2.33
C THR A 54 -7.97 4.83 -2.56
N VAL A 55 -7.26 5.50 -3.47
CA VAL A 55 -5.83 5.25 -3.68
C VAL A 55 -5.03 5.46 -2.38
N CYS A 56 -5.49 6.37 -1.51
CA CYS A 56 -4.89 6.61 -0.20
C CYS A 56 -4.84 5.33 0.65
N GLN A 57 -5.89 4.51 0.61
CA GLN A 57 -6.00 3.26 1.36
C GLN A 57 -5.33 2.09 0.62
N GLU A 58 -5.69 1.87 -0.64
CA GLU A 58 -5.26 0.69 -1.41
C GLU A 58 -3.74 0.69 -1.67
N ALA A 59 -3.12 1.86 -1.83
CA ALA A 59 -1.68 1.98 -2.05
C ALA A 59 -0.86 2.07 -0.76
N GLY A 60 -1.50 2.03 0.43
CA GLY A 60 -0.80 2.15 1.72
C GLY A 60 -0.08 3.49 1.91
N CYS A 61 -0.71 4.59 1.49
CA CYS A 61 -0.09 5.92 1.53
C CYS A 61 0.23 6.35 2.98
N PRO A 62 1.48 6.75 3.29
CA PRO A 62 1.88 7.13 4.66
C PRO A 62 1.27 8.46 5.15
N ASN A 63 0.52 9.18 4.29
CA ASN A 63 -0.10 10.48 4.57
C ASN A 63 -1.63 10.39 4.75
N ILE A 64 -2.15 9.20 5.06
CA ILE A 64 -3.59 8.94 5.11
C ILE A 64 -4.30 9.58 6.32
N TYR A 65 -3.57 9.94 7.37
CA TYR A 65 -4.11 10.34 8.69
C TYR A 65 -4.49 11.81 8.77
#